data_AF-A0A2E6V9H9-F1
#
_entry.id   AF-A0A2E6V9H9-F1
#
_cell.length_a   1.000
_cell.length_b   1.000
_cell.length_c   1.000
_cell.angle_alpha   90.00
_cell.angle_beta   90.00
_cell.angle_gamma   90.00
#
_symmetry.space_group_name_H-M   'P 1'
#
loop_
_entity.id
_entity.type
_entity.pdbx_description
1 polymer ?
#
loop_
_entity_poly.entity_id
_entity_poly.type
_entity_poly.pdbx_seq_one_letter_code
_entity_poly.pdbx_strand_id
1 'polypeptide(L)' 'MALNQKIYNNRKNLRIISILMMFLGVIIAYFCYNSEPWETIGGFLCGAGFALFIIFVSLKEPKNQS' A
#
# COMPACT_ATOMS: atom_id res chain seq x y z
N MET A 1 19.38 -9.50 13.16
CA MET A 1 17.92 -9.73 13.02
C MET A 1 17.63 -10.03 11.55
N ALA A 2 17.08 -11.21 11.25
CA ALA A 2 16.80 -11.64 9.87
C ALA A 2 15.86 -10.66 9.14
N LEU A 3 16.05 -10.47 7.83
CA LEU A 3 15.26 -9.56 6.99
C LEU A 3 13.74 -9.76 7.17
N ASN A 4 13.32 -11.03 7.27
CA ASN A 4 11.92 -11.43 7.48
C ASN A 4 11.33 -10.89 8.79
N GLN A 5 12.12 -10.83 9.87
CA GLN A 5 11.67 -10.27 11.14
C GLN A 5 11.57 -8.75 11.10
N LYS A 6 12.48 -8.05 10.40
CA LYS A 6 12.41 -6.60 10.24
C LYS A 6 11.16 -6.18 9.46
N ILE A 7 10.83 -6.90 8.38
CA ILE A 7 9.62 -6.65 7.58
C ILE A 7 8.37 -6.93 8.42
N TYR A 8 8.36 -8.03 9.18
CA TYR A 8 7.22 -8.37 10.04
C TYR A 8 7.01 -7.34 11.17
N ASN A 9 8.08 -6.86 11.82
CA ASN A 9 7.95 -5.85 12.87
C ASN A 9 7.40 -4.52 12.32
N ASN A 10 7.75 -4.17 11.08
CA ASN A 10 7.27 -2.97 10.40
C ASN A 10 5.98 -3.19 9.59
N ARG A 11 5.37 -4.38 9.63
CA ARG A 11 4.16 -4.70 8.84
C ARG A 11 3.00 -3.74 9.10
N LYS A 12 2.86 -3.27 10.34
CA LYS A 12 1.83 -2.28 10.72
C LYS A 12 2.07 -0.95 10.00
N ASN A 13 3.32 -0.47 10.01
CA ASN A 13 3.68 0.75 9.30
C ASN A 13 3.51 0.60 7.78
N LEU A 14 3.91 -0.55 7.21
CA LEU A 14 3.75 -0.83 5.78
C LEU A 14 2.27 -0.87 5.34
N ARG A 15 1.38 -1.45 6.16
CA ARG A 15 -0.07 -1.39 5.94
C ARG A 15 -0.62 0.03 6.01
N ILE A 16 -0.18 0.82 6.99
CA ILE A 16 -0.61 2.22 7.13
C ILE A 16 -0.19 3.02 5.90
N ILE A 17 1.04 2.84 5.42
CA ILE A 17 1.56 3.53 4.23
C ILE A 17 0.74 3.16 2.98
N SER A 18 0.38 1.88 2.81
CA SER A 18 -0.41 1.45 1.66
C SER A 18 -1.85 2.01 1.70
N ILE A 19 -2.46 2.10 2.89
CA ILE A 19 -3.74 2.79 3.08
C ILE A 19 -3.61 4.28 2.73
N LEU A 20 -2.58 4.96 3.22
CA LEU A 20 -2.35 6.37 2.93
C LEU A 20 -2.17 6.63 1.43
N MET A 21 -1.41 5.76 0.74
CA MET A 21 -1.26 5.81 -0.73
C MET A 21 -2.61 5.66 -1.45
N MET A 22 -3.45 4.75 -0.97
CA MET A 22 -4.78 4.53 -1.55
C MET A 22 -5.66 5.78 -1.39
N PHE A 23 -5.69 6.39 -0.19
CA PHE A 23 -6.42 7.64 0.03
C PHE A 23 -5.87 8.80 -0.81
N LEU A 24 -4.54 8.92 -0.94
CA LEU A 24 -3.91 9.91 -1.82
C LEU A 24 -4.35 9.73 -3.28
N GLY A 25 -4.37 8.50 -3.79
CA GLY A 25 -4.85 8.20 -5.14
C GLY A 25 -6.31 8.59 -5.34
N VAL A 26 -7.17 8.29 -4.37
CA VAL A 26 -8.60 8.68 -4.39
C VAL A 26 -8.77 10.20 -4.36
N ILE A 27 -8.03 10.89 -3.50
CA ILE A 27 -8.08 12.36 -3.40
C ILE A 27 -7.67 12.98 -4.74
N ILE A 28 -6.56 12.54 -5.33
CA ILE A 28 -6.07 13.06 -6.62
C ILE A 28 -7.09 12.78 -7.73
N ALA A 29 -7.62 11.55 -7.81
CA ALA A 29 -8.62 11.19 -8.82
C ALA A 29 -9.92 11.98 -8.66
N TYR A 30 -10.33 12.30 -7.43
CA TYR A 30 -11.53 13.09 -7.16
C TYR A 30 -11.35 14.57 -7.53
N PHE A 31 -10.22 15.19 -7.15
CA PHE A 31 -9.97 16.60 -7.45
C PHE A 31 -9.58 16.85 -8.92
N CYS A 32 -8.94 15.89 -9.56
CA CYS A 32 -8.51 15.98 -10.96
C CYS A 32 -9.40 15.15 -11.89
N TYR A 33 -10.66 14.90 -11.51
CA TYR A 33 -11.62 14.20 -12.34
C TYR A 33 -11.81 14.94 -13.68
N ASN A 34 -11.73 14.24 -14.81
CA ASN A 34 -11.65 14.79 -16.17
C ASN A 34 -10.40 15.62 -16.51
N SER A 35 -9.37 15.60 -15.67
CA SER A 35 -8.06 16.20 -15.97
C SER A 35 -7.05 15.10 -16.27
N GLU A 36 -6.97 14.68 -17.53
CA GLU A 36 -5.90 13.82 -18.01
C GLU A 36 -4.58 14.60 -18.01
N PRO A 37 -3.44 14.03 -17.53
CA PRO A 37 -3.20 12.64 -17.14
C PRO A 37 -3.39 12.35 -15.64
N TRP A 38 -3.78 13.36 -14.86
CA TRP A 38 -3.80 13.30 -13.39
C TRP A 38 -4.80 12.29 -12.86
N GLU A 39 -5.95 12.15 -13.51
CA GLU A 39 -6.94 11.11 -13.18
C GLU A 39 -6.33 9.70 -13.30
N THR A 40 -5.60 9.42 -14.39
CA THR A 40 -4.92 8.14 -14.61
C THR A 40 -3.85 7.88 -13.56
N ILE A 41 -3.07 8.90 -13.20
CA ILE A 41 -2.04 8.80 -12.15
C ILE A 41 -2.70 8.53 -10.79
N GLY A 42 -3.81 9.20 -10.48
CA GLY A 42 -4.60 8.98 -9.27
C GLY A 42 -5.16 7.55 -9.19
N GLY A 43 -5.73 7.07 -10.29
CA GLY A 43 -6.23 5.70 -10.43
C GLY A 43 -5.12 4.64 -10.27
N PHE A 44 -3.98 4.85 -10.92
CA PHE A 44 -2.81 3.97 -10.78
C PHE A 44 -2.29 3.95 -9.33
N LEU A 45 -2.16 5.12 -8.70
CA LEU A 45 -1.68 5.24 -7.32
C LEU A 45 -2.63 4.54 -6.34
N CYS A 46 -3.95 4.69 -6.54
CA CYS A 46 -4.97 4.00 -5.77
C CYS A 46 -4.84 2.47 -5.94
N GLY A 47 -4.75 1.98 -7.17
CA GLY A 47 -4.60 0.56 -7.47
C GLY A 47 -3.31 -0.04 -6.91
N ALA A 48 -2.18 0.67 -7.01
CA ALA A 48 -0.91 0.25 -6.44
C ALA A 48 -0.96 0.20 -4.91
N GLY A 49 -1.58 1.21 -4.27
CA GLY A 49 -1.81 1.24 -2.83
C GLY A 49 -2.65 0.04 -2.35
N PHE A 50 -3.71 -0.29 -3.09
CA PHE A 50 -4.57 -1.44 -2.80
C PHE A 50 -3.83 -2.78 -2.96
N ALA A 51 -3.05 -2.95 -4.03
CA ALA A 51 -2.26 -4.16 -4.25
C ALA A 51 -1.23 -4.38 -3.12
N LEU A 52 -0.52 -3.32 -2.72
CA LEU A 52 0.40 -3.35 -1.59
C LEU A 52 -0.31 -3.69 -0.28
N PHE A 53 -1.49 -3.12 -0.06
CA PHE A 53 -2.30 -3.42 1.13
C PHE A 53 -2.64 -4.91 1.22
N ILE A 54 -3.10 -5.52 0.11
CA ILE A 54 -3.39 -6.97 0.05
C ILE A 54 -2.15 -7.79 0.39
N ILE A 55 -0.99 -7.44 -0.16
CA ILE A 55 0.27 -8.13 0.11
C ILE A 55 0.60 -8.06 1.61
N PHE A 56 0.58 -6.87 2.21
CA PHE A 56 0.95 -6.69 3.62
C PHE A 56 -0.08 -7.26 4.62
N VAL A 57 -1.35 -7.37 4.22
CA VAL A 57 -2.37 -8.10 4.99
C VAL A 57 -2.14 -9.60 4.88
N SER A 58 -1.80 -10.10 3.69
CA SER A 58 -1.58 -11.53 3.41
C SER A 58 -0.27 -12.08 3.97
N LEU A 59 0.69 -11.22 4.34
CA LEU A 59 1.94 -11.63 5.02
C LEU A 59 1.64 -12.33 6.36
N LYS A 60 1.84 -13.66 6.36
CA LYS A 60 1.82 -14.51 7.56
C LYS A 60 3.03 -14.22 8.47
N GLU A 61 2.86 -14.52 9.75
CA GLU A 61 3.96 -14.41 10.71
C GLU A 61 5.12 -15.32 10.28
N PRO A 62 6.37 -14.86 10.39
CA PRO A 62 7.52 -15.74 10.17
C PRO A 62 7.42 -16.86 11.21
N LYS A 63 7.10 -18.07 10.77
CA LYS A 63 7.18 -19.27 11.61
C LYS A 63 8.61 -19.30 12.14
N ASN A 64 8.75 -19.19 13.46
CA ASN A 64 10.03 -19.38 14.12
C ASN A 64 10.50 -20.77 13.68
N GLN A 65 11.52 -20.84 12.82
CA GLN A 65 12.15 -22.10 12.48
C GLN A 65 12.90 -22.52 13.73
N SER A 66 12.20 -23.26 14.58
CA SER A 66 12.78 -23.99 15.71
C SER A 66 13.76 -25.03 15.21
#